data_AF-A0A2G9S1N4-F1
#
_entry.id   AF-A0A2G9S1N4-F1
#
_cell.length_a   1.000
_cell.length_b   1.000
_cell.length_c   1.000
_cell.angle_alpha   90.00
_cell.angle_beta   90.00
_cell.angle_gamma   90.00
#
_symmetry.space_group_name_H-M   'P 1'
#
loop_
_entity.id
_entity.type
_entity.pdbx_description
1 polymer ?
#
loop_
_entity_poly.entity_id
_entity_poly.type
_entity_poly.pdbx_seq_one_letter_code
_entity_poly.pdbx_strand_id
1 'polypeptide(L)'
;MAEPGYDQQDEGYSQFVVLHQAALNSSGVPPVYWKSLHRKLEGEIFDAGEWFGIMQVEEMEEEDEDTIEIEREQKKKANPGNDIFLIDHAWTYRVEHARRQLMEVPGLLHRMANLMGMEFHGEVPDEGVVEDVLTEMWKYNQTYQLSQGVAYHV
;
A
#
# COMPACT_ATOMS: atom_id res chain seq x y z
N MET A 1 -13.22 -27.21 -32.08
CA MET A 1 -12.92 -27.24 -30.64
C MET A 1 -12.50 -25.83 -30.27
N ALA A 2 -13.35 -25.11 -29.52
CA ALA A 2 -13.02 -23.79 -29.01
C ALA A 2 -12.25 -23.98 -27.69
N GLU A 3 -11.12 -23.28 -27.56
CA GLU A 3 -10.27 -23.26 -26.37
C GLU A 3 -11.03 -22.58 -25.21
N PRO A 4 -11.34 -23.26 -24.09
CA PRO A 4 -12.28 -22.78 -23.07
C PRO A 4 -11.73 -21.71 -22.11
N GLY A 5 -10.58 -21.09 -22.40
CA GLY A 5 -9.90 -20.18 -21.48
C GLY A 5 -10.12 -18.69 -21.72
N TYR A 6 -10.54 -18.28 -22.91
CA TYR A 6 -10.63 -16.84 -23.27
C TYR A 6 -11.95 -16.18 -22.84
N ASP A 7 -13.06 -16.91 -22.87
CA ASP A 7 -14.40 -16.35 -22.61
C ASP A 7 -14.58 -15.94 -21.13
N GLN A 8 -13.95 -16.66 -20.20
CA GLN A 8 -14.18 -16.45 -18.76
C GLN A 8 -13.48 -15.19 -18.21
N GLN A 9 -12.30 -14.85 -18.73
CA GLN A 9 -11.59 -13.61 -18.35
C GLN A 9 -12.29 -12.35 -18.90
N ASP A 10 -12.94 -12.46 -20.06
CA ASP A 10 -13.64 -11.33 -20.68
C ASP A 10 -15.02 -11.09 -20.04
N GLU A 11 -15.70 -12.16 -19.60
CA GLU A 11 -16.91 -12.07 -18.78
C GLU A 11 -16.62 -11.43 -17.41
N GLY A 12 -15.56 -11.86 -16.71
CA GLY A 12 -15.17 -11.31 -15.41
C GLY A 12 -14.83 -9.81 -15.50
N TYR A 13 -14.04 -9.43 -16.51
CA TYR A 13 -13.73 -8.02 -16.75
C TYR A 13 -14.97 -7.18 -17.07
N SER A 14 -15.89 -7.70 -17.87
CA SER A 14 -17.14 -6.99 -18.21
C SER A 14 -18.00 -6.72 -16.97
N GLN A 15 -18.13 -7.70 -16.07
CA GLN A 15 -18.84 -7.54 -14.80
C GLN A 15 -18.13 -6.53 -13.89
N PHE A 16 -16.81 -6.59 -13.81
CA PHE A 16 -16.00 -5.63 -13.06
C PHE A 16 -16.25 -4.19 -13.53
N VAL A 17 -16.24 -3.94 -14.84
CA VAL A 17 -16.50 -2.60 -15.38
C VAL A 17 -17.91 -2.14 -15.02
N VAL A 18 -18.93 -2.98 -15.20
CA VAL A 18 -20.31 -2.63 -14.84
C VAL A 18 -20.44 -2.24 -13.36
N LEU A 19 -19.76 -2.97 -12.47
CA LEU A 19 -19.86 -2.76 -11.03
C LEU A 19 -19.04 -1.55 -10.55
N HIS A 20 -17.85 -1.32 -11.11
CA HIS A 20 -16.87 -0.38 -10.57
C HIS A 20 -16.62 0.87 -11.42
N GLN A 21 -17.14 0.95 -12.65
CA GLN A 21 -16.91 2.09 -13.55
C GLN A 21 -17.23 3.44 -12.91
N ALA A 22 -18.33 3.54 -12.15
CA ALA A 22 -18.70 4.78 -11.48
C ALA A 22 -17.62 5.24 -10.48
N ALA A 23 -17.10 4.32 -9.67
CA ALA A 23 -16.07 4.59 -8.68
C ALA A 23 -14.69 4.88 -9.32
N LEU A 24 -14.35 4.17 -10.40
CA LEU A 24 -13.11 4.40 -11.14
C LEU A 24 -13.10 5.77 -11.79
N ASN A 25 -14.23 6.17 -12.38
CA ASN A 25 -14.40 7.50 -12.97
C ASN A 25 -14.36 8.60 -11.89
N SER A 26 -15.08 8.43 -10.77
CA SER A 26 -15.08 9.45 -9.70
C SER A 26 -13.71 9.61 -9.04
N SER A 27 -12.91 8.53 -9.03
CA SER A 27 -11.53 8.54 -8.51
C SER A 27 -10.50 8.98 -9.55
N GLY A 28 -10.94 9.34 -10.77
CA GLY A 28 -10.09 9.83 -11.84
C GLY A 28 -9.15 8.78 -12.43
N VAL A 29 -9.44 7.48 -12.29
CA VAL A 29 -8.60 6.39 -12.81
C VAL A 29 -8.84 6.22 -14.33
N PRO A 30 -7.85 6.48 -15.20
CA PRO A 30 -8.03 6.36 -16.64
C PRO A 30 -8.39 4.92 -17.10
N PRO A 31 -9.30 4.75 -18.09
CA PRO A 31 -9.73 3.43 -18.57
C PRO A 31 -8.62 2.50 -19.06
N VAL A 32 -7.50 3.07 -19.53
CA VAL A 32 -6.31 2.30 -19.94
C VAL A 32 -5.79 1.38 -18.82
N TYR A 33 -6.03 1.72 -17.55
CA TYR A 33 -5.57 0.95 -16.40
C TYR A 33 -6.56 -0.09 -15.91
N TRP A 34 -7.84 -0.04 -16.30
CA TRP A 34 -8.89 -0.85 -15.67
C TRP A 34 -8.66 -2.35 -15.84
N LYS A 35 -8.16 -2.78 -17.00
CA LYS A 35 -7.85 -4.19 -17.24
C LYS A 35 -6.66 -4.68 -16.42
N SER A 36 -5.66 -3.82 -16.22
CA SER A 36 -4.52 -4.12 -15.34
C SER A 36 -4.96 -4.17 -13.88
N LEU A 37 -5.79 -3.22 -13.46
CA LEU A 37 -6.37 -3.16 -12.13
C LEU A 37 -7.20 -4.40 -11.80
N HIS A 38 -8.11 -4.79 -12.71
CA HIS A 38 -8.93 -5.99 -12.56
C HIS A 38 -8.06 -7.23 -12.33
N ARG A 39 -7.05 -7.45 -13.19
CA ARG A 39 -6.10 -8.56 -13.05
C ARG A 39 -5.36 -8.54 -11.72
N LYS A 40 -4.93 -7.36 -11.27
CA LYS A 40 -4.22 -7.23 -9.98
C LYS A 40 -5.14 -7.49 -8.78
N LEU A 41 -6.41 -7.08 -8.86
CA LEU A 41 -7.40 -7.34 -7.80
C LEU A 41 -7.79 -8.82 -7.76
N GLU A 42 -8.04 -9.44 -8.92
CA GLU A 42 -8.41 -10.86 -9.02
C GLU A 42 -7.27 -11.78 -8.57
N GLY A 43 -6.03 -11.40 -8.87
CA GLY A 43 -4.83 -12.17 -8.51
C GLY A 43 -4.12 -11.71 -7.23
N GLU A 44 -4.69 -10.78 -6.46
CA GLU A 44 -4.08 -10.20 -5.25
C GLU A 44 -2.61 -9.77 -5.45
N ILE A 45 -2.33 -9.08 -6.56
CA ILE A 45 -0.98 -8.68 -6.98
C ILE A 45 -0.64 -7.29 -6.42
N PHE A 46 0.18 -7.25 -5.36
CA PHE A 46 0.66 -6.04 -4.69
C PHE A 46 2.15 -5.80 -4.95
N ASP A 47 2.48 -5.32 -6.15
CA ASP A 47 3.84 -5.18 -6.67
C ASP A 47 4.47 -3.80 -6.43
N ALA A 48 3.79 -2.89 -5.74
CA ALA A 48 4.26 -1.51 -5.53
C ALA A 48 5.65 -1.44 -4.89
N GLY A 49 5.96 -2.35 -3.96
CA GLY A 49 7.27 -2.41 -3.29
C GLY A 49 8.44 -2.75 -4.21
N GLU A 50 8.20 -3.26 -5.43
CA GLU A 50 9.27 -3.46 -6.43
C GLU A 50 9.67 -2.18 -7.17
N TRP A 51 8.83 -1.15 -7.08
CA TRP A 51 8.95 0.12 -7.82
C TRP A 51 9.20 1.30 -6.89
N PHE A 52 8.58 1.27 -5.71
CA PHE A 52 8.65 2.33 -4.71
C PHE A 52 9.29 1.81 -3.42
N GLY A 53 10.13 2.65 -2.82
CA GLY A 53 10.69 2.43 -1.50
C GLY A 53 10.77 3.76 -0.77
N ILE A 54 10.36 3.76 0.51
CA ILE A 54 10.45 4.91 1.41
C ILE A 54 11.89 5.00 1.93
N MET A 55 12.47 6.20 1.94
CA MET A 55 13.77 6.47 2.53
C MET A 55 13.60 7.49 3.64
N GLN A 56 14.11 7.20 4.84
CA GLN A 56 14.18 8.16 5.92
C GLN A 56 15.31 9.14 5.60
N VAL A 57 14.97 10.42 5.51
CA VAL A 57 15.97 11.48 5.42
C VAL A 57 16.14 12.02 6.84
N GLU A 58 17.19 11.58 7.54
CA GLU A 58 17.63 12.25 8.74
C GLU A 58 18.47 13.47 8.32
N GLU A 59 18.22 14.64 8.90
CA GLU A 59 19.10 15.81 8.76
C GLU A 59 20.40 15.53 9.55
N MET A 60 21.23 14.61 9.07
CA MET A 60 22.54 14.34 9.63
C MET A 60 23.59 15.18 8.89
N GLU A 61 24.44 15.86 9.65
CA GLU A 61 25.60 16.58 9.14
C GLU A 61 26.51 15.62 8.38
N GLU A 62 26.59 15.82 7.06
CA GLU A 62 27.61 15.29 6.14
C GLU A 62 28.05 13.83 6.39
N GLU A 63 27.15 12.85 6.19
CA GLU A 63 27.59 11.48 5.92
C GLU A 63 27.84 11.27 4.42
N ASP A 64 28.93 10.55 4.13
CA ASP A 64 29.52 10.36 2.80
C ASP A 64 28.48 9.97 1.74
N GLU A 65 28.48 10.75 0.64
CA GLU A 65 27.59 10.66 -0.52
C GLU A 65 27.48 9.22 -1.08
N ASP A 66 28.53 8.41 -0.90
CA ASP A 66 28.63 7.01 -1.33
C ASP A 66 27.64 6.06 -0.62
N THR A 67 27.24 6.32 0.64
CA THR A 67 26.33 5.42 1.38
C THR A 67 24.89 5.55 0.90
N ILE A 68 24.48 6.76 0.51
CA ILE A 68 23.16 7.07 -0.04
C ILE A 68 23.01 6.47 -1.45
N GLU A 69 24.09 6.37 -2.23
CA GLU A 69 24.06 5.78 -3.58
C GLU A 69 23.87 4.26 -3.56
N ILE A 70 24.48 3.55 -2.60
CA ILE A 70 24.37 2.08 -2.51
C ILE A 70 22.94 1.64 -2.18
N GLU A 71 22.19 2.41 -1.38
CA GLU A 71 20.77 2.13 -1.11
C GLU A 71 19.85 2.48 -2.30
N ARG A 72 20.21 3.49 -3.11
CA ARG A 72 19.47 3.85 -4.33
C ARG A 72 19.56 2.77 -5.41
N GLU A 73 20.69 2.08 -5.53
CA GLU A 73 20.90 1.03 -6.53
C GLU A 73 20.23 -0.31 -6.18
N GLN A 74 19.87 -0.53 -4.91
CA GLN A 74 19.12 -1.72 -4.52
C GLN A 74 17.62 -1.59 -4.88
N LYS A 75 17.33 -1.95 -6.13
CA LYS A 75 16.01 -2.35 -6.67
C LYS A 75 14.94 -1.25 -6.78
N LYS A 76 15.05 -0.39 -7.79
CA LYS A 76 13.87 0.25 -8.39
C LYS A 76 13.89 0.02 -9.90
N LYS A 77 12.91 -0.74 -10.41
CA LYS A 77 12.74 -0.93 -11.87
C LYS A 77 12.31 0.40 -12.50
N ALA A 78 12.72 0.67 -13.74
CA ALA A 78 12.36 1.90 -14.46
C ALA A 78 10.89 1.88 -14.91
N ASN A 79 10.04 2.76 -14.36
CA ASN A 79 8.58 2.74 -14.60
C ASN A 79 8.27 3.09 -16.07
N PRO A 80 7.63 2.18 -16.85
CA PRO A 80 7.30 2.42 -18.26
C PRO A 80 6.18 3.46 -18.49
N GLY A 81 5.65 4.09 -17.44
CA GLY A 81 4.74 5.25 -17.55
C GLY A 81 3.28 4.87 -17.80
N ASN A 82 2.93 3.59 -17.72
CA ASN A 82 1.56 3.12 -17.93
C ASN A 82 1.15 2.02 -16.94
N ASP A 83 1.54 2.17 -15.67
CA ASP A 83 1.25 1.20 -14.61
C ASP A 83 0.32 1.77 -13.53
N ILE A 84 -0.53 0.88 -13.01
CA ILE A 84 -1.35 1.10 -11.81
C ILE A 84 -0.87 0.14 -10.73
N PHE A 85 -0.73 0.63 -9.49
CA PHE A 85 -0.22 -0.14 -8.36
C PHE A 85 -1.27 -0.22 -7.27
N LEU A 86 -1.45 -1.42 -6.71
CA LEU A 86 -2.30 -1.63 -5.54
C LEU A 86 -1.46 -1.45 -4.29
N ILE A 87 -1.92 -0.59 -3.39
CA ILE A 87 -1.37 -0.43 -2.05
C ILE A 87 -2.40 -0.99 -1.08
N ASP A 88 -2.03 -2.02 -0.32
CA ASP A 88 -2.86 -2.49 0.77
C ASP A 88 -2.57 -1.66 2.03
N HIS A 89 -3.59 -0.98 2.54
CA HIS A 89 -3.48 -0.23 3.78
C HIS A 89 -3.69 -1.19 4.95
N ALA A 90 -2.60 -1.84 5.39
CA ALA A 90 -2.63 -2.76 6.52
C ALA A 90 -3.21 -2.10 7.79
N TRP A 91 -3.05 -0.78 7.93
CA TRP A 91 -3.64 0.03 8.98
C TRP A 91 -3.71 1.53 8.61
N THR A 92 -4.89 2.13 8.75
CA THR A 92 -5.11 3.59 8.62
C THR A 92 -5.20 4.25 9.98
N TYR A 93 -4.42 5.31 10.21
CA TYR A 93 -4.42 6.02 11.47
C TYR A 93 -3.97 7.49 11.34
N ARG A 94 -4.17 8.25 12.42
CA ARG A 94 -3.51 9.53 12.65
C ARG A 94 -2.42 9.33 13.70
N VAL A 95 -1.27 10.00 13.54
CA VAL A 95 -0.09 9.79 14.40
C VAL A 95 -0.44 9.94 15.89
N GLU A 96 -1.30 10.90 16.23
CA GLU A 96 -1.71 11.17 17.62
C GLU A 96 -2.57 10.03 18.23
N HIS A 97 -3.06 9.12 17.40
CA HIS A 97 -3.90 7.99 17.81
C HIS A 97 -3.20 6.63 17.62
N ALA A 98 -2.05 6.59 16.96
CA ALA A 98 -1.34 5.36 16.61
C ALA A 98 -1.09 4.47 17.84
N ARG A 99 -0.44 5.06 18.86
CA ARG A 99 -0.12 4.40 20.12
C ARG A 99 -1.37 3.83 20.80
N ARG A 100 -2.41 4.64 20.93
CA ARG A 100 -3.65 4.22 21.59
C ARG A 100 -4.28 3.05 20.85
N GLN A 101 -4.33 3.10 19.52
CA GLN A 101 -4.91 2.03 18.72
C GLN A 101 -4.10 0.73 18.85
N LEU A 102 -2.77 0.77 18.87
CA LEU A 102 -1.95 -0.41 19.12
C LEU A 102 -2.25 -1.07 20.47
N MET A 103 -2.57 -0.27 21.51
CA MET A 103 -2.91 -0.79 22.84
C MET A 103 -4.36 -1.31 22.92
N GLU A 104 -5.30 -0.60 22.30
CA GLU A 104 -6.73 -0.81 22.56
C GLU A 104 -7.42 -1.67 21.49
N VAL A 105 -6.91 -1.72 20.26
CA VAL A 105 -7.53 -2.48 19.17
C VAL A 105 -7.06 -3.93 19.23
N PRO A 106 -7.96 -4.89 19.48
CA PRO A 106 -7.57 -6.30 19.62
C PRO A 106 -6.86 -6.84 18.39
N GLY A 107 -5.70 -7.44 18.61
CA GLY A 107 -4.89 -8.09 17.57
C GLY A 107 -4.19 -7.14 16.58
N LEU A 108 -4.34 -5.82 16.71
CA LEU A 108 -3.64 -4.87 15.83
C LEU A 108 -2.12 -4.92 16.03
N LEU A 109 -1.66 -4.85 17.28
CA LEU A 109 -0.23 -4.90 17.60
C LEU A 109 0.42 -6.19 17.07
N HIS A 110 -0.23 -7.34 17.29
CA HIS A 110 0.27 -8.63 16.79
C HIS A 110 0.40 -8.65 15.26
N ARG A 111 -0.58 -8.11 14.52
CA ARG A 111 -0.49 -8.00 13.06
C ARG A 111 0.65 -7.09 12.62
N MET A 112 0.82 -5.93 13.27
CA MET A 112 1.87 -4.97 12.90
C MET A 112 3.26 -5.50 13.25
N ALA A 113 3.43 -6.13 14.42
CA ALA A 113 4.68 -6.79 14.81
C ALA A 113 5.08 -7.87 13.79
N ASN A 114 4.16 -8.76 13.40
CA ASN A 114 4.43 -9.78 12.39
C ASN A 114 4.78 -9.17 11.02
N LEU A 115 4.08 -8.11 10.60
CA LEU A 115 4.36 -7.41 9.34
C LEU A 115 5.77 -6.82 9.33
N MET A 116 6.23 -6.35 10.48
CA MET A 116 7.55 -5.73 10.68
C MET A 116 8.62 -6.75 11.10
N GLY A 117 8.30 -8.05 11.13
CA GLY A 117 9.26 -9.11 11.49
C GLY A 117 9.68 -9.13 12.96
N MET A 118 8.89 -8.52 13.85
CA MET A 118 9.13 -8.49 15.29
C MET A 118 8.47 -9.69 15.99
N GLU A 119 9.17 -10.32 16.92
CA GLU A 119 8.61 -11.42 17.72
C GLU A 119 7.65 -10.89 18.78
N PHE A 120 6.34 -11.11 18.60
CA PHE A 120 5.32 -10.78 19.60
C PHE A 120 4.47 -12.00 19.96
N HIS A 121 4.68 -12.53 21.17
CA HIS A 121 4.04 -13.76 21.67
C HIS A 121 2.99 -13.52 22.77
N GLY A 122 2.67 -12.27 23.10
CA GLY A 122 1.74 -11.90 24.17
C GLY A 122 0.29 -11.69 23.72
N GLU A 123 -0.67 -11.92 24.62
CA GLU A 123 -2.08 -11.50 24.43
C GLU A 123 -2.31 -10.03 24.82
N VAL A 124 -1.41 -9.46 25.63
CA VAL A 124 -1.46 -8.08 26.12
C VAL A 124 -0.38 -7.26 25.41
N PRO A 125 -0.68 -6.02 24.97
CA PRO A 125 0.31 -5.12 24.41
C PRO A 125 1.47 -4.89 25.38
N ASP A 126 2.68 -5.26 24.98
CA ASP A 126 3.90 -4.88 25.69
C ASP A 126 4.31 -3.47 25.26
N GLU A 127 4.57 -2.60 26.23
CA GLU A 127 4.93 -1.21 25.97
C GLU A 127 6.22 -1.10 25.15
N GLY A 128 7.17 -2.03 25.34
CA GLY A 128 8.39 -2.11 24.53
C GLY A 128 8.09 -2.37 23.05
N VAL A 129 7.25 -3.38 22.77
CA VAL A 129 6.86 -3.73 21.39
C VAL A 129 6.03 -2.62 20.73
N VAL A 130 5.22 -1.88 21.51
CA VAL A 130 4.51 -0.69 21.00
C VAL A 130 5.50 0.38 20.53
N GLU A 131 6.57 0.65 21.28
CA GLU A 131 7.61 1.60 20.86
C GLU A 131 8.38 1.11 19.63
N ASP A 132 8.73 -0.17 19.58
CA ASP A 132 9.48 -0.74 18.46
C ASP A 132 8.65 -0.64 17.17
N VAL A 133 7.36 -0.97 17.23
CA VAL A 133 6.45 -0.79 16.10
C VAL A 133 6.34 0.70 15.73
N LEU A 134 6.16 1.61 16.69
CA LEU A 134 6.06 3.06 16.40
C LEU A 134 7.35 3.62 15.78
N THR A 135 8.50 3.10 16.19
CA THR A 135 9.82 3.45 15.65
C THR A 135 9.96 2.97 14.22
N GLU A 136 9.61 1.73 13.93
CA GLU A 136 9.80 1.11 12.61
C GLU A 136 8.67 1.43 11.61
N MET A 137 7.53 1.92 12.10
CA MET A 137 6.34 2.25 11.31
C MET A 137 6.64 3.12 10.09
N TRP A 138 7.62 4.04 10.17
CA TRP A 138 7.94 4.93 9.06
C TRP A 138 8.32 4.19 7.77
N LYS A 139 8.94 3.00 7.88
CA LYS A 139 9.35 2.16 6.74
C LYS A 139 8.15 1.64 5.95
N TYR A 140 6.99 1.60 6.59
CA TYR A 140 5.75 1.02 6.05
C TYR A 140 4.66 2.08 5.86
N ASN A 141 4.87 3.31 6.33
CA ASN A 141 3.89 4.39 6.28
C ASN A 141 3.85 5.07 4.91
N GLN A 142 2.71 4.93 4.23
CA GLN A 142 2.37 5.77 3.08
C GLN A 142 1.43 6.88 3.54
N THR A 143 1.80 8.14 3.32
CA THR A 143 0.89 9.26 3.56
C THR A 143 -0.05 9.40 2.38
N TYR A 144 -1.35 9.54 2.66
CA TYR A 144 -2.34 9.80 1.62
C TYR A 144 -3.24 10.95 2.04
N GLN A 145 -3.68 11.73 1.06
CA GLN A 145 -4.62 12.81 1.26
C GLN A 145 -5.98 12.39 0.71
N LEU A 146 -7.00 12.40 1.55
CA LEU A 146 -8.38 12.28 1.07
C LEU A 146 -8.76 13.62 0.43
N SER A 147 -8.79 13.68 -0.89
CA SER A 147 -9.48 14.76 -1.58
C SER A 147 -10.97 14.61 -1.28
N GLN A 148 -11.53 15.49 -0.45
CA GLN A 148 -12.98 15.59 -0.36
C GLN A 148 -13.47 16.05 -1.73
N GLY A 149 -14.14 15.15 -2.45
CA GLY A 149 -14.82 15.50 -3.69
C GLY A 149 -15.80 16.62 -3.40
N VAL A 150 -15.50 17.82 -3.87
CA VAL A 150 -16.50 18.89 -3.91
C VAL A 150 -17.57 18.43 -4.90
N ALA A 151 -18.69 17.95 -4.36
CA ALA A 151 -19.91 17.79 -5.13
C ALA A 151 -20.33 19.21 -5.55
N TYR A 152 -19.98 19.60 -6.77
CA TYR A 152 -20.56 20.77 -7.40
C TYR A 152 -22.06 20.47 -7.55
N HIS A 153 -22.87 21.01 -6.65
CA HIS A 153 -24.29 21.20 -6.91
C HIS A 153 -24.40 22.20 -8.07
N VAL A 154 -24.98 21.71 -9.16
CA VAL A 154 -25.47 22.49 -10.31
C VAL A 154 -26.49 23.50 -9.85
#